data_AF-G4T909-F1
#
_entry.id   AF-G4T909-F1
#
_cell.length_a   1.000
_cell.length_b   1.000
_cell.length_c   1.000
_cell.angle_alpha   90.00
_cell.angle_beta   90.00
_cell.angle_gamma   90.00
#
_symmetry.space_group_name_H-M   'P 1'
#
loop_
_entity.id
_entity.type
_entity.pdbx_description
1 polymer ?
#
loop_
_entity_poly.entity_id
_entity_poly.type
_entity_poly.pdbx_seq_one_letter_code
_entity_poly.pdbx_strand_id
1 'polypeptide(L)'
;MSVLEQIGRPLGTHPSANPDVFFIEGSSEQGAGLACFASKPLENGQVVLRAQDPVASTVVAKFRKEVCAWCFHYTFGDILKFKLETPRRRGAAWFCSTSCRDNWRKLIGDVGWTAIAAFEDGLARSSKSGVSNTEDETCSLQDIETAWDNALKSGEKILATRRTKPRWVPPTATLTHDVDLDEARFSLSAFISFHNHPHTYDQVKRLVPTLKLYTDSRATLQGHIDIYLYMLSVLPLDSPIMRYVTPLHMVTVFTRDSGNSWGIWGLELAEELFAYCMYPTASYFNHSCAPNLSKERIGREYVFKAAREIPEKAELNVSYLGGAEKTLGFRERQERLLIKAIEEEMARTQKNKVGDGFRPARRGCE
;
A
#
# COMPACT_ATOMS: atom_id res chain seq x y z
N MET A 1 -10.28 -13.13 -18.56
CA MET A 1 -8.95 -13.03 -17.93
C MET A 1 -9.15 -13.03 -16.43
N SER A 2 -8.44 -13.90 -15.71
CA SER A 2 -8.49 -13.94 -14.24
C SER A 2 -7.93 -12.65 -13.64
N VAL A 3 -8.14 -12.44 -12.34
CA VAL A 3 -7.54 -11.31 -11.62
C VAL A 3 -6.01 -11.45 -11.60
N LEU A 4 -5.48 -12.66 -11.35
CA LEU A 4 -4.03 -12.89 -11.28
C LEU A 4 -3.34 -12.73 -12.63
N GLU A 5 -3.96 -13.19 -13.73
CA GLU A 5 -3.45 -12.96 -15.09
C GLU A 5 -3.27 -11.47 -15.39
N GLN A 6 -4.21 -10.64 -14.92
CA GLN A 6 -4.16 -9.20 -15.15
C GLN A 6 -3.12 -8.48 -14.27
N ILE A 7 -2.80 -9.04 -13.10
CA ILE A 7 -1.80 -8.50 -12.17
C ILE A 7 -0.39 -8.83 -12.63
N GLY A 8 -0.17 -10.06 -13.10
CA GLY A 8 1.15 -10.54 -13.54
C GLY A 8 1.55 -10.05 -14.93
N ARG A 9 0.66 -9.35 -15.65
CA ARG A 9 0.95 -8.88 -16.99
C ARG A 9 2.00 -7.76 -16.94
N PRO A 10 3.14 -7.89 -17.66
CA PRO A 10 4.11 -6.83 -17.78
C PRO A 10 3.44 -5.60 -18.40
N LEU A 11 3.58 -4.45 -17.75
CA LEU A 11 3.21 -3.16 -18.32
C LEU A 11 4.46 -2.61 -18.99
N GLY A 12 4.33 -2.10 -20.22
CA GLY A 12 5.45 -1.73 -21.09
C GLY A 12 6.37 -0.64 -20.54
N THR A 13 6.37 0.55 -21.12
CA THR A 13 7.32 1.61 -20.74
C THR A 13 7.01 2.17 -19.35
N HIS A 14 8.03 2.39 -18.53
CA HIS A 14 7.91 3.02 -17.21
C HIS A 14 8.35 4.49 -17.30
N PRO A 15 7.41 5.44 -17.45
CA PRO A 15 7.79 6.85 -17.58
C PRO A 15 8.38 7.36 -16.28
N SER A 16 9.48 8.09 -16.39
CA SER A 16 10.06 8.82 -15.27
C SER A 16 9.14 9.95 -14.83
N ALA A 17 9.06 10.18 -13.52
CA ALA A 17 8.39 11.34 -12.95
C ALA A 17 9.20 12.64 -13.12
N ASN A 18 10.48 12.53 -13.46
CA ASN A 18 11.36 13.67 -13.77
C ASN A 18 12.35 13.27 -14.88
N PRO A 19 11.89 13.20 -16.15
CA PRO A 19 12.69 12.67 -17.27
C PRO A 19 13.96 13.48 -17.55
N ASP A 20 14.01 14.75 -17.16
CA ASP A 20 15.19 15.61 -17.30
C ASP A 20 16.28 15.34 -16.25
N VAL A 21 15.98 14.48 -15.27
CA VAL A 21 16.88 14.15 -14.15
C VAL A 21 17.14 12.64 -14.09
N PHE A 22 16.14 11.79 -14.27
CA PHE A 22 16.33 10.35 -14.24
C PHE A 22 15.40 9.61 -15.21
N PHE A 23 15.76 8.38 -15.55
CA PHE A 23 14.94 7.43 -16.31
C PHE A 23 14.80 6.11 -15.53
N ILE A 24 13.84 5.26 -15.94
CA ILE A 24 13.56 3.96 -15.29
C ILE A 24 13.91 2.84 -16.27
N GLU A 25 14.75 1.91 -15.82
CA GLU A 25 15.16 0.72 -16.59
C GLU A 25 15.31 -0.50 -15.67
N GLY A 26 15.54 -1.69 -16.25
CA GLY A 26 15.87 -2.88 -15.48
C GLY A 26 17.26 -2.73 -14.83
N SER A 27 17.36 -3.03 -13.53
CA SER A 27 18.63 -3.08 -12.84
C SER A 27 19.47 -4.25 -13.34
N SER A 28 20.79 -4.06 -13.41
CA SER A 28 21.75 -5.14 -13.64
C SER A 28 21.87 -6.07 -12.44
N GLU A 29 21.46 -5.63 -11.25
CA GLU A 29 21.51 -6.41 -10.03
C GLU A 29 20.43 -7.50 -10.03
N GLN A 30 20.83 -8.74 -9.77
CA GLN A 30 19.93 -9.88 -9.82
C GLN A 30 18.84 -9.75 -8.75
N GLY A 31 17.58 -9.76 -9.20
CA GLY A 31 16.41 -9.66 -8.31
C GLY A 31 16.01 -8.24 -7.90
N ALA A 32 16.77 -7.21 -8.29
CA ALA A 32 16.45 -5.82 -7.98
C ALA A 32 15.30 -5.23 -8.84
N GLY A 33 14.93 -5.91 -9.94
CA GLY A 33 13.81 -5.50 -10.78
C GLY A 33 14.09 -4.19 -11.52
N LEU A 34 13.19 -3.22 -11.41
CA LEU A 34 13.33 -1.89 -12.03
C LEU A 34 14.07 -0.94 -11.09
N ALA A 35 14.83 -0.02 -11.66
CA ALA A 35 15.57 1.01 -10.93
C ALA A 35 15.51 2.36 -11.65
N CYS A 36 15.73 3.43 -10.89
CA CYS A 36 15.96 4.76 -11.42
C CYS A 36 17.45 4.99 -11.71
N PHE A 37 17.77 5.59 -12.85
CA PHE A 37 19.13 5.95 -13.25
C PHE A 37 19.25 7.43 -13.58
N ALA A 38 20.35 8.06 -13.19
CA ALA A 38 20.60 9.46 -13.50
C ALA A 38 20.68 9.67 -15.02
N SER A 39 19.91 10.61 -15.56
CA SER A 39 19.96 11.00 -16.99
C SER A 39 21.12 11.95 -17.32
N LYS A 40 21.72 12.55 -16.29
CA LYS A 40 22.83 13.50 -16.35
C LYS A 40 23.60 13.47 -15.02
N PRO A 41 24.82 14.02 -14.96
CA PRO A 41 25.50 14.22 -13.69
C PRO A 41 24.66 15.06 -12.72
N LEU A 42 24.63 14.67 -11.45
CA LEU A 42 23.90 15.39 -10.40
C LEU A 42 24.87 15.92 -9.35
N GLU A 43 24.66 17.18 -8.97
CA GLU A 43 25.43 17.85 -7.94
C GLU A 43 24.91 17.50 -6.54
N ASN A 44 25.80 17.55 -5.53
CA ASN A 44 25.39 17.36 -4.15
C ASN A 44 24.30 18.38 -3.75
N GLY A 45 23.21 17.90 -3.13
CA GLY A 45 22.06 18.69 -2.73
C GLY A 45 21.03 18.96 -3.84
N GLN A 46 21.31 18.59 -5.09
CA GLN A 46 20.37 18.78 -6.20
C GLN A 46 19.08 17.98 -5.97
N VAL A 47 17.93 18.63 -6.17
CA VAL A 47 16.62 17.98 -6.05
C VAL A 47 16.41 17.03 -7.23
N VAL A 48 16.15 15.77 -6.92
CA VAL A 48 15.89 14.71 -7.89
C VAL A 48 14.40 14.51 -8.12
N LEU A 49 13.63 14.40 -7.03
CA LEU A 49 12.19 14.19 -7.08
C LEU A 49 11.49 14.89 -5.92
N ARG A 50 10.33 15.47 -6.19
CA ARG A 50 9.36 15.93 -5.20
C ARG A 50 8.10 15.08 -5.31
N ALA A 51 7.90 14.16 -4.38
CA ALA A 51 6.73 13.29 -4.34
C ALA A 51 5.66 13.93 -3.45
N GLN A 52 4.74 14.70 -4.04
CA GLN A 52 3.76 15.54 -3.34
C GLN A 52 2.38 14.88 -3.15
N ASP A 53 2.04 13.95 -4.04
CA ASP A 53 0.69 13.41 -4.15
C ASP A 53 0.72 11.89 -4.00
N PRO A 54 0.56 11.37 -2.76
CA PRO A 54 0.37 9.95 -2.58
C PRO A 54 -0.95 9.53 -3.24
N VAL A 55 -0.91 8.43 -3.99
CA VAL A 55 -2.12 7.88 -4.62
C VAL A 55 -3.05 7.29 -3.56
N ALA A 56 -2.48 6.70 -2.52
CA ALA A 56 -3.21 6.17 -1.39
C ALA A 56 -2.53 6.61 -0.10
N SER A 57 -3.31 6.95 0.91
CA SER A 57 -2.79 7.30 2.23
C SER A 57 -3.80 6.98 3.31
N THR A 58 -3.31 6.60 4.49
CA THR A 58 -4.15 6.47 5.68
C THR A 58 -3.35 6.86 6.92
N VAL A 59 -4.06 7.41 7.90
CA VAL A 59 -3.54 7.61 9.26
C VAL A 59 -3.97 6.40 10.08
N VAL A 60 -3.01 5.79 10.77
CA VAL A 60 -3.26 4.59 11.58
C VAL A 60 -4.33 4.87 12.63
N ALA A 61 -5.26 3.94 12.83
CA ALA A 61 -6.48 4.11 13.62
C ALA A 61 -6.20 4.70 15.02
N LYS A 62 -5.14 4.21 15.68
CA LYS A 62 -4.66 4.66 17.00
C LYS A 62 -4.40 6.16 17.04
N PHE A 63 -3.89 6.75 15.94
CA PHE A 63 -3.43 8.14 15.89
C PHE A 63 -4.35 9.08 15.12
N ARG A 64 -5.53 8.63 14.68
CA ARG A 64 -6.45 9.43 13.83
C ARG A 64 -6.84 10.79 14.41
N LYS A 65 -6.78 10.97 15.74
CA LYS A 65 -7.11 12.22 16.42
C LYS A 65 -5.88 13.11 16.68
N GLU A 66 -4.68 12.58 16.52
CA GLU A 66 -3.41 13.23 16.88
C GLU A 66 -2.52 13.50 15.65
N VAL A 67 -2.82 12.86 14.51
CA VAL A 67 -2.08 13.01 13.26
C VAL A 67 -2.97 13.66 12.22
N CYS A 68 -2.47 14.75 11.63
CA CYS A 68 -3.19 15.50 10.62
C CYS A 68 -3.38 14.65 9.35
N ALA A 69 -4.63 14.45 8.93
CA ALA A 69 -4.98 13.67 7.74
C ALA A 69 -4.50 14.28 6.41
N TRP A 70 -4.04 15.55 6.42
CA TRP A 70 -3.50 16.21 5.23
C TRP A 70 -1.97 16.17 5.15
N CYS A 71 -1.30 16.62 6.21
CA CYS A 71 0.14 16.85 6.24
C CYS A 71 0.92 15.88 7.14
N PHE A 72 0.22 14.98 7.83
CA PHE A 72 0.79 13.98 8.73
C PHE A 72 1.64 14.58 9.85
N HIS A 73 1.35 15.82 10.23
CA HIS A 73 1.91 16.41 11.43
C HIS A 73 1.27 15.75 12.65
N TYR A 74 2.12 15.30 13.57
CA TYR A 74 1.73 14.68 14.83
C TYR A 74 1.79 15.71 15.95
N THR A 75 0.78 15.72 16.83
CA THR A 75 0.66 16.69 17.92
C THR A 75 0.99 16.12 19.30
N PHE A 76 1.84 15.09 19.38
CA PHE A 76 2.39 14.60 20.65
C PHE A 76 1.35 14.20 21.71
N GLY A 77 0.26 13.55 21.27
CA GLY A 77 -0.84 13.14 22.15
C GLY A 77 -2.02 14.10 22.16
N ASP A 78 -1.86 15.35 21.70
CA ASP A 78 -2.95 16.32 21.69
C ASP A 78 -3.97 16.00 20.61
N ILE A 79 -5.26 16.15 20.96
CA ILE A 79 -6.35 16.02 20.01
C ILE A 79 -6.39 17.25 19.08
N LEU A 80 -6.31 16.99 17.79
CA LEU A 80 -6.45 17.98 16.73
C LEU A 80 -7.83 18.63 16.76
N LYS A 81 -7.85 19.97 16.70
CA LYS A 81 -9.06 20.79 16.89
C LYS A 81 -9.97 20.84 15.66
N PHE A 82 -9.39 20.78 14.46
CA PHE A 82 -10.15 20.88 13.22
C PHE A 82 -10.49 19.46 12.74
N LYS A 83 -11.78 19.19 12.53
CA LYS A 83 -12.25 17.88 12.07
C LYS A 83 -13.31 18.01 11.01
N LEU A 84 -13.47 16.96 10.21
CA LEU A 84 -14.63 16.75 9.36
C LEU A 84 -15.46 15.61 9.93
N GLU A 85 -16.76 15.86 10.01
CA GLU A 85 -17.72 14.89 10.52
C GLU A 85 -18.69 14.47 9.44
N THR A 86 -19.04 13.18 9.45
CA THR A 86 -20.10 12.64 8.59
C THR A 86 -21.47 13.23 8.98
N PRO A 87 -22.52 13.04 8.15
CA PRO A 87 -23.89 13.41 8.51
C PRO A 87 -24.37 12.80 9.84
N ARG A 88 -23.84 11.64 10.25
CA ARG A 88 -24.12 11.02 11.57
C ARG A 88 -23.18 11.48 12.69
N ARG A 89 -22.50 12.61 12.51
CA ARG A 89 -21.58 13.24 13.48
C ARG A 89 -20.40 12.35 13.88
N ARG A 90 -19.92 11.50 12.96
CA ARG A 90 -18.71 10.70 13.19
C ARG A 90 -17.50 11.43 12.65
N GLY A 91 -16.42 11.49 13.43
CA GLY A 91 -15.17 12.07 12.94
C GLY A 91 -14.56 11.20 11.85
N ALA A 92 -14.46 11.75 10.64
CA ALA A 92 -13.89 11.09 9.47
C ALA A 92 -12.41 11.43 9.30
N ALA A 93 -12.02 12.66 9.59
CA ALA A 93 -10.64 13.13 9.48
C ALA A 93 -10.37 14.31 10.43
N TRP A 94 -9.12 14.43 10.88
CA TRP A 94 -8.65 15.47 11.80
C TRP A 94 -7.45 16.23 11.22
N PHE A 95 -7.31 17.51 11.58
CA PHE A 95 -6.37 18.43 10.95
C PHE A 95 -5.75 19.40 11.97
N CYS A 96 -4.50 19.77 11.71
CA CYS A 96 -3.79 20.77 12.52
C CYS A 96 -4.21 22.22 12.22
N SER A 97 -4.87 22.47 11.08
CA SER A 97 -5.33 23.81 10.69
C SER A 97 -6.55 23.74 9.78
N THR A 98 -7.26 24.87 9.64
CA THR A 98 -8.30 25.06 8.62
C THR A 98 -7.75 24.88 7.20
N SER A 99 -6.55 25.40 6.93
CA SER A 99 -5.87 25.22 5.65
C SER A 99 -5.66 23.74 5.29
N CYS A 100 -5.19 22.93 6.23
CA CYS A 100 -5.03 21.48 6.03
C CYS A 100 -6.38 20.80 5.76
N ARG A 101 -7.42 21.14 6.50
CA ARG A 101 -8.79 20.63 6.28
C ARG A 101 -9.30 20.96 4.88
N ASP A 102 -9.15 22.23 4.48
CA ASP A 102 -9.71 22.74 3.23
C ASP A 102 -8.95 22.19 2.02
N ASN A 103 -7.61 22.08 2.10
CA ASN A 103 -6.80 21.42 1.08
C ASN A 103 -7.16 19.93 0.94
N TRP A 104 -7.34 19.23 2.06
CA TRP A 104 -7.78 17.83 2.03
C TRP A 104 -9.16 17.70 1.40
N ARG A 105 -10.12 18.56 1.78
CA ARG A 105 -11.48 18.55 1.22
C ARG A 105 -11.47 18.84 -0.28
N LYS A 106 -10.62 19.76 -0.73
CA LYS A 106 -10.40 20.08 -2.14
C LYS A 106 -9.82 18.89 -2.90
N LEU A 107 -8.81 18.21 -2.34
CA LEU A 107 -8.17 17.05 -2.97
C LEU A 107 -9.16 15.91 -3.23
N ILE A 108 -9.99 15.56 -2.23
CA ILE A 108 -10.92 14.44 -2.38
C ILE A 108 -12.16 14.80 -3.20
N GLY A 109 -12.52 16.10 -3.27
CA GLY A 109 -13.74 16.56 -3.93
C GLY A 109 -15.03 16.06 -3.27
N ASP A 110 -16.18 16.48 -3.79
CA ASP A 110 -17.50 16.11 -3.25
C ASP A 110 -17.82 14.63 -3.43
N VAL A 111 -17.40 14.05 -4.56
CA VAL A 111 -17.53 12.61 -4.81
C VAL A 111 -16.76 11.81 -3.76
N GLY A 112 -15.49 12.17 -3.50
CA GLY A 112 -14.67 11.49 -2.51
C GLY A 112 -15.20 11.67 -1.09
N TRP A 113 -15.64 12.88 -0.73
CA TRP A 113 -16.26 13.12 0.57
C TRP A 113 -17.53 12.30 0.79
N THR A 114 -18.40 12.22 -0.21
CA THR A 114 -19.63 11.41 -0.13
C THR A 114 -19.31 9.94 0.10
N ALA A 115 -18.27 9.42 -0.57
CA ALA A 115 -17.80 8.05 -0.38
C ALA A 115 -17.23 7.83 1.03
N ILE A 116 -16.36 8.73 1.52
CA ILE A 116 -15.78 8.66 2.87
C ILE A 116 -16.86 8.72 3.94
N ALA A 117 -17.82 9.64 3.81
CA ALA A 117 -18.89 9.79 4.78
C ALA A 117 -19.77 8.54 4.85
N ALA A 118 -20.14 7.96 3.71
CA ALA A 118 -20.91 6.72 3.65
C ALA A 118 -20.14 5.53 4.25
N PHE A 119 -18.84 5.44 3.97
CA PHE A 119 -17.94 4.45 4.54
C PHE A 119 -17.89 4.57 6.08
N GLU A 120 -17.53 5.72 6.64
CA GLU A 120 -17.41 5.90 8.09
C GLU A 120 -18.75 5.75 8.84
N ASP A 121 -19.87 6.11 8.20
CA ASP A 121 -21.22 5.88 8.72
C ASP A 121 -21.61 4.40 8.73
N GLY A 122 -21.10 3.62 7.78
CA GLY A 122 -21.26 2.17 7.71
C GLY A 122 -20.60 1.46 8.88
N LEU A 123 -19.41 1.92 9.30
CA LEU A 123 -18.64 1.32 10.41
C LEU A 123 -19.40 1.34 11.74
N ALA A 124 -20.47 2.13 11.85
CA ALA A 124 -21.34 2.15 13.02
C ALA A 124 -22.05 0.83 13.31
N ARG A 125 -22.12 -0.02 12.29
CA ARG A 125 -22.89 -1.25 12.30
C ARG A 125 -22.04 -2.45 12.70
N SER A 126 -20.76 -2.25 13.06
CA SER A 126 -19.87 -3.35 13.48
C SER A 126 -20.42 -4.09 14.68
N SER A 127 -20.59 -5.40 14.52
CA SER A 127 -20.96 -6.35 15.56
C SER A 127 -19.70 -6.82 16.28
N LYS A 128 -19.79 -6.97 17.60
CA LYS A 128 -18.81 -7.71 18.39
C LYS A 128 -18.85 -9.19 18.00
N SER A 129 -18.14 -9.59 16.95
CA SER A 129 -17.80 -11.00 16.74
C SER A 129 -16.53 -11.33 17.53
N GLY A 130 -16.51 -12.49 18.17
CA GLY A 130 -15.34 -12.99 18.88
C GLY A 130 -14.21 -13.30 17.92
N VAL A 131 -12.98 -12.99 18.34
CA VAL A 131 -11.74 -13.32 17.64
C VAL A 131 -11.67 -14.84 17.48
N SER A 132 -11.56 -15.32 16.23
CA SER A 132 -11.29 -16.73 15.96
C SER A 132 -9.79 -16.99 16.15
N ASN A 133 -9.42 -17.70 17.21
CA ASN A 133 -8.04 -18.13 17.49
C ASN A 133 -7.61 -19.33 16.61
N THR A 134 -7.90 -19.29 15.32
CA THR A 134 -7.41 -20.30 14.36
C THR A 134 -6.05 -19.86 13.84
N GLU A 135 -5.08 -20.78 13.82
CA GLU A 135 -3.81 -20.56 13.13
C GLU A 135 -4.08 -20.18 11.67
N ASP A 136 -3.39 -19.14 11.20
CA ASP A 136 -3.56 -18.64 9.84
C ASP A 136 -2.93 -19.61 8.84
N GLU A 137 -3.65 -19.92 7.76
CA GLU A 137 -3.25 -20.92 6.78
C GLU A 137 -2.68 -20.26 5.54
N THR A 138 -1.76 -20.96 4.86
CA THR A 138 -1.27 -20.54 3.55
C THR A 138 -2.33 -20.74 2.45
N CYS A 139 -2.24 -19.96 1.37
CA CYS A 139 -3.10 -20.08 0.19
C CYS A 139 -2.31 -20.41 -1.06
N SER A 140 -2.83 -21.32 -1.89
CA SER A 140 -2.32 -21.48 -3.26
C SER A 140 -2.82 -20.34 -4.16
N LEU A 141 -2.19 -20.15 -5.33
CA LEU A 141 -2.67 -19.20 -6.33
C LEU A 141 -4.10 -19.51 -6.80
N GLN A 142 -4.45 -20.80 -6.89
CA GLN A 142 -5.79 -21.24 -7.27
C GLN A 142 -6.83 -20.91 -6.18
N ASP A 143 -6.46 -21.01 -4.90
CA ASP A 143 -7.32 -20.59 -3.80
C ASP A 143 -7.61 -19.09 -3.87
N ILE A 144 -6.57 -18.28 -4.15
CA ILE A 144 -6.69 -16.83 -4.29
C ILE A 144 -7.64 -16.48 -5.45
N GLU A 145 -7.48 -17.10 -6.61
CA GLU A 145 -8.40 -16.90 -7.75
C GLU A 145 -9.82 -17.28 -7.41
N THR A 146 -10.01 -18.48 -6.85
CA THR A 146 -11.34 -19.00 -6.48
C THR A 146 -12.02 -18.08 -5.46
N ALA A 147 -11.29 -17.57 -4.48
CA ALA A 147 -11.80 -16.67 -3.47
C ALA A 147 -12.28 -15.34 -4.09
N TRP A 148 -11.49 -14.73 -4.97
CA TRP A 148 -11.89 -13.49 -5.66
C TRP A 148 -13.04 -13.68 -6.64
N ASP A 149 -13.12 -14.82 -7.32
CA ASP A 149 -14.27 -15.15 -8.17
C ASP A 149 -15.57 -15.32 -7.35
N ASN A 150 -15.47 -15.95 -6.18
CA ASN A 150 -16.59 -16.08 -5.26
C ASN A 150 -16.99 -14.73 -4.65
N ALA A 151 -16.02 -13.87 -4.33
CA ALA A 151 -16.25 -12.52 -3.87
C ALA A 151 -16.97 -11.69 -4.96
N LEU A 152 -16.56 -11.80 -6.22
CA LEU A 152 -17.21 -11.12 -7.35
C LEU A 152 -18.71 -11.49 -7.43
N LYS A 153 -19.02 -12.79 -7.46
CA LYS A 153 -20.40 -13.30 -7.48
C LYS A 153 -21.22 -12.82 -6.28
N SER A 154 -20.60 -12.75 -5.11
CA SER A 154 -21.24 -12.26 -3.88
C SER A 154 -21.52 -10.75 -3.96
N GLY A 155 -20.56 -9.98 -4.48
CA GLY A 155 -20.71 -8.55 -4.75
C GLY A 155 -21.83 -8.25 -5.74
N GLU A 156 -21.94 -9.02 -6.82
CA GLU A 156 -23.04 -8.89 -7.79
C GLU A 156 -24.41 -9.09 -7.15
N LYS A 157 -24.55 -10.08 -6.25
CA LYS A 157 -25.78 -10.32 -5.48
C LYS A 157 -26.10 -9.15 -4.54
N ILE A 158 -25.09 -8.58 -3.87
CA ILE A 158 -25.25 -7.39 -3.02
C ILE A 158 -25.79 -6.23 -3.86
N LEU A 159 -25.14 -5.93 -4.98
CA LEU A 159 -25.52 -4.82 -5.85
C LEU A 159 -26.92 -5.00 -6.45
N ALA A 160 -27.25 -6.21 -6.94
CA ALA A 160 -28.58 -6.51 -7.47
C ALA A 160 -29.68 -6.31 -6.40
N THR A 161 -29.41 -6.74 -5.16
CA THR A 161 -30.33 -6.56 -4.05
C THR A 161 -30.47 -5.09 -3.67
N ARG A 162 -29.38 -4.34 -3.55
CA ARG A 162 -29.42 -2.90 -3.20
C ARG A 162 -30.16 -2.07 -4.27
N ARG A 163 -30.04 -2.43 -5.55
CA ARG A 163 -30.76 -1.75 -6.64
C ARG A 163 -32.28 -1.91 -6.51
N THR A 164 -32.76 -3.08 -6.10
CA THR A 164 -34.19 -3.36 -5.92
C THR A 164 -34.70 -2.95 -4.53
N LYS A 165 -33.82 -2.95 -3.53
CA LYS A 165 -34.13 -2.61 -2.14
C LYS A 165 -33.08 -1.62 -1.58
N PRO A 166 -33.18 -0.32 -1.89
CA PRO A 166 -32.18 0.67 -1.46
C PRO A 166 -32.01 0.80 0.06
N ARG A 167 -33.03 0.42 0.84
CA ARG A 167 -33.00 0.41 2.32
C ARG A 167 -32.44 -0.90 2.90
N TRP A 168 -32.16 -1.89 2.07
CA TRP A 168 -31.59 -3.16 2.53
C TRP A 168 -30.15 -2.96 2.97
N VAL A 169 -29.81 -3.58 4.10
CA VAL A 169 -28.48 -3.54 4.69
C VAL A 169 -27.98 -4.99 4.72
N PRO A 170 -26.99 -5.35 3.89
CA PRO A 170 -26.42 -6.69 3.94
C PRO A 170 -25.69 -6.93 5.28
N PRO A 171 -25.54 -8.20 5.71
CA PRO A 171 -24.63 -8.54 6.80
C PRO A 171 -23.19 -8.03 6.56
N THR A 172 -22.75 -7.99 5.30
CA THR A 172 -21.45 -7.44 4.89
C THR A 172 -21.36 -5.92 5.00
N ALA A 173 -22.43 -5.20 5.38
CA ALA A 173 -22.38 -3.77 5.72
C ALA A 173 -21.72 -3.52 7.10
N THR A 174 -21.10 -4.55 7.65
CA THR A 174 -20.40 -4.61 8.91
C THR A 174 -19.06 -5.28 8.65
N LEU A 175 -17.97 -4.60 8.97
CA LEU A 175 -16.65 -5.24 9.03
C LEU A 175 -16.50 -5.94 10.38
N THR A 176 -15.91 -7.14 10.34
CA THR A 176 -15.52 -7.86 11.55
C THR A 176 -14.38 -7.12 12.25
N HIS A 177 -14.17 -7.40 13.54
CA HIS A 177 -13.08 -6.77 14.30
C HIS A 177 -11.69 -7.16 13.81
N ASP A 178 -11.57 -8.28 13.11
CA ASP A 178 -10.30 -8.82 12.62
C ASP A 178 -9.86 -8.15 11.30
N VAL A 179 -10.71 -7.32 10.69
CA VAL A 179 -10.36 -6.55 9.48
C VAL A 179 -9.56 -5.31 9.87
N ASP A 180 -8.42 -5.12 9.23
CA ASP A 180 -7.65 -3.88 9.35
C ASP A 180 -8.42 -2.70 8.71
N LEU A 181 -8.92 -1.81 9.56
CA LEU A 181 -9.65 -0.62 9.14
C LEU A 181 -8.77 0.39 8.41
N ASP A 182 -7.45 0.36 8.62
CA ASP A 182 -6.52 1.27 7.98
C ASP A 182 -6.30 0.85 6.52
N GLU A 183 -6.18 -0.44 6.24
CA GLU A 183 -6.19 -0.99 4.87
C GLU A 183 -7.50 -0.66 4.12
N ALA A 184 -8.63 -0.72 4.81
CA ALA A 184 -9.93 -0.38 4.25
C ALA A 184 -10.03 1.11 3.88
N ARG A 185 -9.49 2.01 4.73
CA ARG A 185 -9.41 3.45 4.42
C ARG A 185 -8.39 3.75 3.33
N PHE A 186 -7.26 3.05 3.35
CA PHE A 186 -6.19 3.19 2.39
C PHE A 186 -6.66 2.85 0.97
N SER A 187 -7.34 1.72 0.79
CA SER A 187 -7.94 1.33 -0.49
C SER A 187 -9.03 2.30 -0.96
N LEU A 188 -9.87 2.82 -0.05
CA LEU A 188 -10.85 3.86 -0.41
C LEU A 188 -10.15 5.14 -0.87
N SER A 189 -9.07 5.56 -0.19
CA SER A 189 -8.25 6.70 -0.61
C SER A 189 -7.68 6.49 -2.01
N ALA A 190 -7.22 5.27 -2.33
CA ALA A 190 -6.72 4.94 -3.67
C ALA A 190 -7.81 5.11 -4.74
N PHE A 191 -9.03 4.64 -4.49
CA PHE A 191 -10.14 4.73 -5.44
C PHE A 191 -10.62 6.15 -5.67
N ILE A 192 -10.55 7.01 -4.64
CA ILE A 192 -10.80 8.45 -4.79
C ILE A 192 -9.73 9.07 -5.69
N SER A 193 -8.45 8.71 -5.51
CA SER A 193 -7.38 9.16 -6.40
C SER A 193 -7.53 8.66 -7.83
N PHE A 194 -7.93 7.41 -8.04
CA PHE A 194 -8.21 6.87 -9.38
C PHE A 194 -9.36 7.61 -10.07
N HIS A 195 -10.37 8.03 -9.30
CA HIS A 195 -11.46 8.84 -9.82
C HIS A 195 -11.01 10.25 -10.21
N ASN A 196 -10.30 10.92 -9.31
CA ASN A 196 -9.88 12.31 -9.50
C ASN A 196 -8.77 12.42 -10.56
N HIS A 197 -7.92 11.40 -10.65
CA HIS A 197 -6.75 11.35 -11.51
C HIS A 197 -6.59 9.94 -12.11
N PRO A 198 -7.33 9.58 -13.18
CA PRO A 198 -7.35 8.21 -13.73
C PRO A 198 -5.99 7.60 -14.08
N HIS A 199 -5.01 8.43 -14.45
CA HIS A 199 -3.64 7.99 -14.74
C HIS A 199 -2.92 7.38 -13.53
N THR A 200 -3.35 7.70 -12.29
CA THR A 200 -2.75 7.16 -11.06
C THR A 200 -2.99 5.66 -10.92
N TYR A 201 -4.07 5.12 -11.49
CA TYR A 201 -4.29 3.67 -11.53
C TYR A 201 -3.19 2.98 -12.33
N ASP A 202 -2.86 3.49 -13.51
CA ASP A 202 -1.79 2.94 -14.34
C ASP A 202 -0.43 3.05 -13.65
N GLN A 203 -0.17 4.13 -12.89
CA GLN A 203 1.04 4.26 -12.09
C GLN A 203 1.14 3.17 -11.01
N VAL A 204 0.06 2.93 -10.24
CA VAL A 204 0.03 1.87 -9.22
C VAL A 204 0.16 0.49 -9.84
N LYS A 205 -0.51 0.24 -10.98
CA LYS A 205 -0.48 -1.05 -11.66
C LYS A 205 0.93 -1.45 -12.11
N ARG A 206 1.77 -0.46 -12.43
CA ARG A 206 3.19 -0.60 -12.83
C ARG A 206 4.15 -0.82 -11.68
N LEU A 207 3.71 -0.65 -10.45
CA LEU A 207 4.51 -1.00 -9.29
C LEU A 207 4.59 -2.52 -9.15
N VAL A 208 5.69 -3.00 -8.60
CA VAL A 208 5.92 -4.43 -8.40
C VAL A 208 4.87 -4.97 -7.42
N PRO A 209 4.04 -5.95 -7.84
CA PRO A 209 3.14 -6.62 -6.94
C PRO A 209 3.83 -7.71 -6.15
N THR A 210 3.31 -8.00 -4.98
CA THR A 210 3.58 -9.23 -4.23
C THR A 210 2.27 -9.91 -3.89
N LEU A 211 2.12 -11.18 -4.28
CA LEU A 211 0.99 -12.03 -3.87
C LEU A 211 1.24 -12.71 -2.54
N LYS A 212 2.41 -12.48 -1.96
CA LYS A 212 2.88 -13.13 -0.75
C LYS A 212 1.98 -12.88 0.45
N LEU A 213 1.46 -11.67 0.54
CA LEU A 213 0.47 -11.29 1.56
C LEU A 213 -0.77 -12.20 1.55
N TYR A 214 -1.09 -12.84 0.43
CA TYR A 214 -2.17 -13.83 0.35
C TYR A 214 -1.67 -15.26 0.44
N THR A 215 -0.53 -15.60 -0.17
CA THR A 215 0.00 -16.96 -0.08
C THR A 215 0.37 -17.34 1.34
N ASP A 216 0.74 -16.36 2.14
CA ASP A 216 1.23 -16.57 3.50
C ASP A 216 0.11 -16.41 4.54
N SER A 217 -1.04 -15.82 4.15
CA SER A 217 -2.14 -15.50 5.05
C SER A 217 -3.51 -15.58 4.35
N ARG A 218 -4.26 -16.66 4.64
CA ARG A 218 -5.67 -16.80 4.26
C ARG A 218 -6.54 -15.76 4.96
N ALA A 219 -6.23 -15.43 6.20
CA ALA A 219 -6.93 -14.38 6.95
C ALA A 219 -6.81 -13.03 6.24
N THR A 220 -5.63 -12.65 5.74
CA THR A 220 -5.43 -11.41 4.97
C THR A 220 -6.23 -11.41 3.68
N LEU A 221 -6.25 -12.53 2.95
CA LEU A 221 -7.11 -12.67 1.76
C LEU A 221 -8.59 -12.45 2.10
N GLN A 222 -9.08 -13.08 3.16
CA GLN A 222 -10.46 -12.93 3.60
C GLN A 222 -10.76 -11.49 4.05
N GLY A 223 -9.88 -10.86 4.81
CA GLY A 223 -10.02 -9.47 5.24
C GLY A 223 -10.14 -8.51 4.06
N HIS A 224 -9.32 -8.68 3.02
CA HIS A 224 -9.40 -7.89 1.79
C HIS A 224 -10.70 -8.12 1.00
N ILE A 225 -11.23 -9.35 1.01
CA ILE A 225 -12.55 -9.67 0.43
C ILE A 225 -13.67 -8.99 1.24
N ASP A 226 -13.58 -9.01 2.57
CA ASP A 226 -14.57 -8.39 3.45
C ASP A 226 -14.61 -6.87 3.25
N ILE A 227 -13.44 -6.22 3.11
CA ILE A 227 -13.35 -4.80 2.74
C ILE A 227 -14.06 -4.54 1.40
N TYR A 228 -13.83 -5.38 0.39
CA TYR A 228 -14.46 -5.24 -0.92
C TYR A 228 -15.98 -5.33 -0.83
N LEU A 229 -16.50 -6.37 -0.19
CA LEU A 229 -17.94 -6.58 -0.02
C LEU A 229 -18.56 -5.48 0.84
N TYR A 230 -17.83 -4.98 1.84
CA TYR A 230 -18.24 -3.87 2.67
C TYR A 230 -18.39 -2.58 1.87
N MET A 231 -17.40 -2.21 1.04
CA MET A 231 -17.50 -1.03 0.18
C MET A 231 -18.71 -1.13 -0.75
N LEU A 232 -18.95 -2.29 -1.37
CA LEU A 232 -20.14 -2.54 -2.18
C LEU A 232 -21.45 -2.45 -1.38
N SER A 233 -21.40 -2.62 -0.06
CA SER A 233 -22.56 -2.58 0.82
C SER A 233 -22.92 -1.15 1.25
N VAL A 234 -21.91 -0.30 1.47
CA VAL A 234 -22.11 1.01 2.13
C VAL A 234 -22.00 2.20 1.19
N LEU A 235 -21.21 2.11 0.12
CA LEU A 235 -21.01 3.25 -0.79
C LEU A 235 -22.28 3.53 -1.62
N PRO A 236 -22.58 4.80 -1.96
CA PRO A 236 -23.72 5.13 -2.80
C PRO A 236 -23.62 4.45 -4.17
N LEU A 237 -24.73 3.85 -4.65
CA LEU A 237 -24.74 3.09 -5.91
C LEU A 237 -24.47 3.95 -7.15
N ASP A 238 -24.81 5.23 -7.07
CA ASP A 238 -24.61 6.26 -8.09
C ASP A 238 -23.24 6.95 -7.98
N SER A 239 -22.45 6.64 -6.93
CA SER A 239 -21.13 7.22 -6.76
C SER A 239 -20.20 6.80 -7.91
N PRO A 240 -19.52 7.74 -8.59
CA PRO A 240 -18.50 7.42 -9.57
C PRO A 240 -17.39 6.51 -9.04
N ILE A 241 -17.12 6.52 -7.72
CA ILE A 241 -16.12 5.67 -7.06
C ILE A 241 -16.43 4.17 -7.25
N MET A 242 -17.71 3.80 -7.38
CA MET A 242 -18.13 2.39 -7.53
C MET A 242 -17.48 1.68 -8.73
N ARG A 243 -17.05 2.42 -9.76
CA ARG A 243 -16.34 1.84 -10.92
C ARG A 243 -14.97 1.25 -10.56
N TYR A 244 -14.38 1.69 -9.46
CA TYR A 244 -13.08 1.23 -8.96
C TYR A 244 -13.22 0.19 -7.85
N VAL A 245 -14.42 -0.06 -7.33
CA VAL A 245 -14.65 -1.09 -6.32
C VAL A 245 -14.84 -2.43 -7.02
N THR A 246 -13.74 -3.01 -7.49
CA THR A 246 -13.72 -4.33 -8.17
C THR A 246 -12.60 -5.20 -7.60
N PRO A 247 -12.70 -6.55 -7.71
CA PRO A 247 -11.62 -7.45 -7.29
C PRO A 247 -10.25 -7.06 -7.86
N LEU A 248 -10.21 -6.69 -9.15
CA LEU A 248 -8.96 -6.30 -9.79
C LEU A 248 -8.32 -5.07 -9.15
N HIS A 249 -9.10 -4.02 -8.87
CA HIS A 249 -8.57 -2.80 -8.25
C HIS A 249 -8.16 -3.04 -6.79
N MET A 250 -8.95 -3.82 -6.04
CA MET A 250 -8.62 -4.20 -4.66
C MET A 250 -7.29 -4.93 -4.60
N VAL A 251 -7.15 -5.99 -5.40
CA VAL A 251 -5.89 -6.75 -5.45
C VAL A 251 -4.75 -5.88 -5.98
N THR A 252 -5.00 -5.02 -6.97
CA THR A 252 -3.99 -4.07 -7.47
C THR A 252 -3.49 -3.16 -6.35
N VAL A 253 -4.35 -2.60 -5.50
CA VAL A 253 -3.89 -1.73 -4.41
C VAL A 253 -3.12 -2.53 -3.37
N PHE A 254 -3.68 -3.62 -2.85
CA PHE A 254 -3.07 -4.35 -1.73
C PHE A 254 -1.76 -5.04 -2.09
N THR A 255 -1.68 -5.67 -3.27
CA THR A 255 -0.44 -6.35 -3.69
C THR A 255 0.72 -5.40 -3.94
N ARG A 256 0.46 -4.10 -4.12
CA ARG A 256 1.54 -3.10 -4.25
C ARG A 256 1.79 -2.33 -2.97
N ASP A 257 0.96 -2.47 -1.93
CA ASP A 257 1.15 -1.73 -0.69
C ASP A 257 2.44 -2.12 0.05
N SER A 258 2.58 -3.38 0.43
CA SER A 258 3.67 -3.88 1.31
C SER A 258 5.10 -3.62 0.78
N GLY A 259 5.26 -3.56 -0.54
CA GLY A 259 6.52 -3.27 -1.23
C GLY A 259 6.73 -1.80 -1.60
N ASN A 260 5.68 -0.99 -1.71
CA ASN A 260 5.78 0.33 -2.33
C ASN A 260 5.27 1.49 -1.46
N SER A 261 4.69 1.20 -0.28
CA SER A 261 4.25 2.23 0.66
C SER A 261 5.35 2.69 1.60
N TRP A 262 5.24 3.97 1.95
CA TRP A 262 6.19 4.72 2.76
C TRP A 262 5.54 5.03 4.09
N GLY A 263 6.11 4.49 5.16
CA GLY A 263 5.68 4.78 6.52
C GLY A 263 6.08 6.18 6.96
N ILE A 264 5.17 6.83 7.69
CA ILE A 264 5.39 8.10 8.38
C ILE A 264 5.55 7.76 9.86
N TRP A 265 6.78 7.86 10.32
CA TRP A 265 7.21 7.40 11.63
C TRP A 265 7.44 8.58 12.57
N GLY A 266 7.09 8.40 13.84
CA GLY A 266 7.46 9.33 14.90
C GLY A 266 8.91 9.12 15.33
N LEU A 267 9.79 10.04 14.95
CA LEU A 267 11.22 9.97 15.35
C LEU A 267 11.42 10.11 16.87
N GLU A 268 10.45 10.70 17.58
CA GLU A 268 10.54 11.01 19.01
C GLU A 268 9.79 9.99 19.91
N LEU A 269 8.91 9.16 19.34
CA LEU A 269 8.10 8.18 20.07
C LEU A 269 8.38 6.75 19.58
N ALA A 270 9.58 6.25 19.89
CA ALA A 270 9.93 4.82 19.76
C ALA A 270 9.65 4.19 18.37
N GLU A 271 9.82 4.96 17.27
CA GLU A 271 9.60 4.48 15.90
C GLU A 271 8.16 3.94 15.67
N GLU A 272 7.14 4.58 16.24
CA GLU A 272 5.74 4.21 15.95
C GLU A 272 5.29 4.68 14.54
N LEU A 273 4.50 3.85 13.86
CA LEU A 273 3.90 4.16 12.56
C LEU A 273 2.63 4.99 12.74
N PHE A 274 2.66 6.24 12.32
CA PHE A 274 1.53 7.17 12.42
C PHE A 274 0.60 7.13 11.20
N ALA A 275 1.18 6.95 10.03
CA ALA A 275 0.49 6.92 8.76
C ALA A 275 1.35 6.20 7.73
N TYR A 276 0.76 5.79 6.62
CA TYR A 276 1.52 5.29 5.47
C TYR A 276 0.88 5.75 4.17
N CYS A 277 1.71 5.83 3.14
CA CYS A 277 1.38 6.48 1.87
C CYS A 277 2.05 5.78 0.70
N MET A 278 1.34 5.62 -0.41
CA MET A 278 1.91 5.09 -1.65
C MET A 278 2.25 6.22 -2.63
N TYR A 279 3.53 6.35 -2.97
CA TYR A 279 4.05 7.31 -3.95
C TYR A 279 4.65 6.57 -5.15
N PRO A 280 3.86 6.20 -6.17
CA PRO A 280 4.37 5.38 -7.27
C PRO A 280 5.62 5.94 -7.95
N THR A 281 5.73 7.26 -8.02
CA THR A 281 6.87 7.95 -8.62
C THR A 281 8.17 7.79 -7.83
N ALA A 282 8.10 7.54 -6.53
CA ALA A 282 9.26 7.36 -5.65
C ALA A 282 9.62 5.89 -5.42
N SER A 283 8.68 4.95 -5.65
CA SER A 283 8.85 3.52 -5.34
C SER A 283 9.79 2.77 -6.28
N TYR A 284 10.35 3.43 -7.30
CA TYR A 284 11.39 2.90 -8.18
C TYR A 284 12.82 3.14 -7.67
N PHE A 285 13.00 3.92 -6.60
CA PHE A 285 14.32 4.05 -5.98
C PHE A 285 14.63 2.82 -5.14
N ASN A 286 15.57 2.01 -5.61
CA ASN A 286 16.00 0.82 -4.89
C ASN A 286 16.74 1.12 -3.58
N HIS A 287 16.88 0.09 -2.77
CA HIS A 287 17.63 0.16 -1.53
C HIS A 287 19.15 0.10 -1.77
N SER A 288 19.88 0.95 -1.06
CA SER A 288 21.30 0.74 -0.77
C SER A 288 21.59 1.04 0.71
N CYS A 289 22.46 0.25 1.34
CA CYS A 289 23.00 0.55 2.67
C CYS A 289 23.97 1.75 2.65
N ALA A 290 24.44 2.17 1.48
CA ALA A 290 25.26 3.35 1.26
C ALA A 290 24.59 4.27 0.22
N PRO A 291 23.39 4.80 0.52
CA PRO A 291 22.55 5.44 -0.47
C PRO A 291 23.21 6.68 -1.07
N ASN A 292 22.93 6.96 -2.34
CA ASN A 292 23.34 8.21 -3.00
C ASN A 292 22.25 9.28 -3.01
N LEU A 293 21.02 8.93 -2.66
CA LEU A 293 19.96 9.88 -2.39
C LEU A 293 19.68 10.01 -0.90
N SER A 294 19.48 11.25 -0.46
CA SER A 294 18.85 11.59 0.81
C SER A 294 17.36 11.83 0.58
N LYS A 295 16.53 11.54 1.58
CA LYS A 295 15.11 11.85 1.58
C LYS A 295 14.74 12.64 2.83
N GLU A 296 13.95 13.69 2.65
CA GLU A 296 13.37 14.46 3.74
C GLU A 296 11.86 14.58 3.52
N ARG A 297 11.10 14.62 4.61
CA ARG A 297 9.66 14.86 4.55
C ARG A 297 9.36 16.29 4.93
N ILE A 298 8.68 17.03 4.06
CA ILE A 298 8.20 18.39 4.31
C ILE A 298 6.68 18.38 4.22
N GLY A 299 6.02 18.29 5.38
CA GLY A 299 4.58 18.08 5.44
C GLY A 299 4.19 16.73 4.81
N ARG A 300 3.42 16.77 3.72
CA ARG A 300 3.01 15.59 2.95
C ARG A 300 3.97 15.20 1.83
N GLU A 301 4.96 16.04 1.52
CA GLU A 301 5.88 15.80 0.41
C GLU A 301 7.12 15.05 0.89
N TYR A 302 7.58 14.09 0.09
CA TYR A 302 8.96 13.59 0.18
C TYR A 302 9.83 14.28 -0.87
N VAL A 303 10.92 14.90 -0.41
CA VAL A 303 11.93 15.50 -1.26
C VAL A 303 13.15 14.59 -1.29
N PHE A 304 13.52 14.14 -2.48
CA PHE A 304 14.71 13.33 -2.72
C PHE A 304 15.81 14.23 -3.30
N LYS A 305 16.98 14.23 -2.66
CA LYS A 305 18.13 15.03 -3.09
C LYS A 305 19.37 14.16 -3.23
N ALA A 306 20.21 14.46 -4.21
CA ALA A 306 21.53 13.84 -4.29
C ALA A 306 22.32 14.13 -3.00
N ALA A 307 22.82 13.09 -2.35
CA ALA A 307 23.59 13.18 -1.10
C ALA A 307 25.10 13.32 -1.34
N ARG A 308 25.51 13.21 -2.60
CA ARG A 308 26.86 13.35 -3.13
C ARG A 308 26.75 13.64 -4.63
N GLU A 309 27.88 13.93 -5.28
CA GLU A 309 27.92 13.94 -6.74
C GLU A 309 27.57 12.54 -7.29
N ILE A 310 26.73 12.49 -8.32
CA ILE A 310 26.26 11.25 -8.94
C ILE A 310 26.56 11.33 -10.45
N PRO A 311 27.36 10.41 -11.01
CA PRO A 311 27.60 10.38 -12.45
C PRO A 311 26.32 10.10 -13.26
N GLU A 312 26.31 10.52 -14.51
CA GLU A 312 25.30 10.06 -15.47
C GLU A 312 25.24 8.52 -15.49
N LYS A 313 24.03 7.97 -15.65
CA LYS A 313 23.72 6.54 -15.70
C LYS A 313 23.96 5.77 -14.40
N ALA A 314 24.41 6.42 -13.32
CA ALA A 314 24.47 5.75 -12.03
C ALA A 314 23.07 5.48 -11.48
N GLU A 315 22.87 4.31 -10.87
CA GLU A 315 21.63 3.94 -10.20
C GLU A 315 21.36 4.87 -9.02
N LEU A 316 20.14 5.37 -8.91
CA LEU A 316 19.65 6.23 -7.85
C LEU A 316 18.98 5.39 -6.77
N ASN A 317 19.50 5.47 -5.55
CA ASN A 317 19.10 4.59 -4.46
C ASN A 317 18.97 5.33 -3.13
N VAL A 318 18.08 4.81 -2.28
CA VAL A 318 17.72 5.34 -0.98
C VAL A 318 17.93 4.30 0.12
N SER A 319 17.89 4.71 1.39
CA SER A 319 17.74 3.75 2.49
C SER A 319 16.27 3.43 2.77
N TYR A 320 15.93 2.14 2.81
CA TYR A 320 14.65 1.63 3.30
C TYR A 320 14.61 1.54 4.83
N LEU A 321 15.78 1.54 5.47
CA LEU A 321 15.94 1.43 6.92
C LEU A 321 16.01 2.79 7.62
N GLY A 322 15.89 3.90 6.88
CA GLY A 322 15.75 5.23 7.47
C GLY A 322 16.97 5.72 8.26
N GLY A 323 18.16 5.18 8.00
CA GLY A 323 19.38 5.52 8.74
C GLY A 323 19.77 4.49 9.79
N ALA A 324 18.90 3.53 10.13
CA ALA A 324 19.20 2.46 11.08
C ALA A 324 20.38 1.58 10.62
N GLU A 325 20.72 1.60 9.33
CA GLU A 325 21.92 0.93 8.81
C GLU A 325 23.23 1.35 9.49
N LYS A 326 23.27 2.53 10.13
CA LYS A 326 24.44 3.05 10.86
C LYS A 326 24.68 2.32 12.18
N THR A 327 23.64 1.77 12.80
CA THR A 327 23.71 1.10 14.09
C THR A 327 23.53 -0.41 13.97
N LEU A 328 22.87 -0.88 12.92
CA LEU A 328 22.61 -2.31 12.68
C LEU A 328 23.79 -3.01 12.01
N GLY A 329 24.10 -4.21 12.48
CA GLY A 329 25.03 -5.13 11.82
C GLY A 329 24.50 -5.62 10.47
N PHE A 330 25.40 -6.15 9.62
CA PHE A 330 25.02 -6.64 8.28
C PHE A 330 23.86 -7.65 8.31
N ARG A 331 23.92 -8.62 9.23
CA ARG A 331 22.89 -9.64 9.40
C ARG A 331 21.54 -9.06 9.83
N GLU A 332 21.54 -8.10 10.75
CA GLU A 332 20.29 -7.46 11.21
C GLU A 332 19.66 -6.60 10.10
N ARG A 333 20.49 -5.92 9.30
CA ARG A 333 20.01 -5.19 8.11
C ARG A 333 19.41 -6.16 7.11
N GLN A 334 20.10 -7.26 6.83
CA GLN A 334 19.57 -8.31 5.98
C GLN A 334 18.27 -8.86 6.55
N GLU A 335 18.18 -9.24 7.82
CA GLU A 335 16.94 -9.74 8.41
C GLU A 335 15.80 -8.72 8.33
N ARG A 336 16.03 -7.41 8.50
CA ARG A 336 14.96 -6.41 8.32
C ARG A 336 14.54 -6.20 6.86
N LEU A 337 15.48 -6.29 5.93
CA LEU A 337 15.22 -6.20 4.48
C LEU A 337 14.68 -7.52 3.91
N LEU A 338 15.04 -8.64 4.54
CA LEU A 338 14.70 -10.00 4.18
C LEU A 338 13.48 -10.51 4.97
N ILE A 339 13.03 -9.89 6.06
CA ILE A 339 11.62 -10.00 6.45
C ILE A 339 10.73 -9.51 5.28
N LYS A 340 11.29 -8.77 4.31
CA LYS A 340 10.69 -8.57 2.98
C LYS A 340 11.18 -9.53 1.86
N ALA A 341 12.21 -10.38 2.04
CA ALA A 341 12.86 -11.21 1.00
C ALA A 341 13.38 -12.65 1.38
N ILE A 342 13.64 -13.03 2.64
CA ILE A 342 13.95 -14.39 3.14
C ILE A 342 12.85 -15.39 2.75
N GLU A 343 11.58 -14.96 2.72
CA GLU A 343 10.49 -15.88 2.36
C GLU A 343 10.41 -16.12 0.82
N GLU A 344 11.18 -15.40 -0.02
CA GLU A 344 11.39 -15.76 -1.45
C GLU A 344 12.46 -16.85 -1.66
N GLU A 345 13.46 -16.91 -0.79
CA GLU A 345 14.55 -17.88 -0.90
C GLU A 345 14.16 -19.26 -0.34
N MET A 346 13.30 -19.29 0.70
CA MET A 346 12.72 -20.54 1.22
C MET A 346 11.83 -21.27 0.19
N ALA A 347 11.12 -20.53 -0.67
CA ALA A 347 10.35 -21.10 -1.78
C ALA A 347 11.22 -21.69 -2.90
N ARG A 348 12.44 -21.16 -3.12
CA ARG A 348 13.43 -21.76 -4.04
C ARG A 348 14.06 -23.02 -3.47
N THR A 349 14.35 -23.08 -2.17
CA THR A 349 14.95 -24.27 -1.56
C THR A 349 13.98 -25.45 -1.45
N GLN A 350 12.68 -25.21 -1.34
CA GLN A 350 11.67 -26.28 -1.37
C GLN A 350 11.46 -26.89 -2.77
N LYS A 351 11.64 -26.13 -3.86
CA LYS A 351 11.60 -26.67 -5.22
C LYS A 351 12.83 -27.52 -5.59
N ASN A 352 14.00 -27.22 -5.01
CA ASN A 352 15.22 -28.01 -5.25
C ASN A 352 15.36 -29.27 -4.39
N LYS A 353 14.45 -29.51 -3.42
CA LYS A 353 14.44 -30.73 -2.59
C LYS A 353 13.55 -31.86 -3.13
N VAL A 354 12.86 -31.67 -4.26
CA VAL A 354 11.99 -32.69 -4.89
C VAL A 354 12.59 -33.27 -6.18
N GLY A 355 13.86 -32.97 -6.48
CA GLY A 355 14.54 -33.44 -7.69
C GLY A 355 15.95 -33.93 -7.42
N ASP A 356 16.10 -35.01 -6.64
CA ASP A 356 17.03 -36.08 -6.97
C ASP A 356 16.94 -37.20 -5.93
N GLY A 357 16.16 -38.22 -6.28
CA GLY A 357 16.34 -39.53 -5.70
C GLY A 357 17.44 -40.25 -6.47
N PHE A 358 18.65 -40.39 -5.91
CA PHE A 358 19.42 -41.61 -6.10
C PHE A 358 20.61 -41.81 -5.14
N ARG A 359 20.50 -42.94 -4.43
CA ARG A 359 21.49 -43.89 -3.89
C ARG A 359 22.59 -43.47 -2.91
N PRO A 360 22.72 -44.20 -1.78
CA PRO A 360 23.86 -44.10 -0.89
C PRO A 360 25.02 -44.95 -1.41
N ALA A 361 26.21 -44.36 -1.51
CA ALA A 361 27.47 -45.09 -1.60
C ALA A 361 28.34 -44.75 -0.38
N ARG A 362 28.76 -45.81 0.31
CA ARG A 362 29.71 -45.79 1.44
C ARG A 362 31.14 -45.52 0.97
N ARG A 363 31.98 -45.20 1.96
CA ARG A 363 33.48 -45.15 2.00
C ARG A 363 34.06 -43.82 1.53
N GLY A 364 35.07 -43.24 2.16
CA GLY A 364 35.88 -43.62 3.31
C GLY A 364 36.81 -42.45 3.64
N CYS A 365 37.28 -42.40 4.89
CA CYS A 365 38.32 -41.48 5.33
C CYS A 365 39.59 -41.67 4.50
N GLU A 366 40.10 -40.60 3.91
CA GLU A 366 41.38 -39.96 4.21
C GLU A 366 41.37 -38.52 3.69
#